data_AF-A0A651F8J2-F1
#
_entry.id   AF-A0A651F8J2-F1
#
_cell.length_a   1.000
_cell.length_b   1.000
_cell.length_c   1.000
_cell.angle_alpha   90.00
_cell.angle_beta   90.00
_cell.angle_gamma   90.00
#
_symmetry.space_group_name_H-M   'P 1'
#
loop_
_entity.id
_entity.type
_entity.pdbx_description
1 polymer ?
#
loop_
_entity_poly.entity_id
_entity_poly.type
_entity_poly.pdbx_seq_one_letter_code
_entity_poly.pdbx_strand_id
1 'polypeptide(L)'
;MAIVAGLVLENIWPERTRRLFETVEELSLPVFCVFFALAGAKIDLGILSTMWVGALSLVSVRILVIWASTRAALGVAGVGPPVRTWLWTGLVPQAGISLALATIVGTTFADRSFGPVLFNLLLAMIAIHELIGPALFKLGLVRSGEVSGGGGSVAKMGPRNGDEGLQTAAGSAED
;
A
#
# COMPACT_ATOMS: atom_id res chain seq x y z
N MET A 1 -3.61 -18.96 1.30
CA MET A 1 -4.89 -19.46 1.87
C MET A 1 -5.76 -18.33 2.41
N ALA A 2 -5.25 -17.38 3.21
CA ALA A 2 -6.06 -16.27 3.73
C ALA A 2 -6.76 -15.44 2.63
N ILE A 3 -6.06 -15.06 1.55
CA ILE A 3 -6.66 -14.29 0.44
C ILE A 3 -7.80 -15.07 -0.24
N VAL A 4 -7.59 -16.37 -0.50
CA VAL A 4 -8.61 -17.23 -1.12
C VAL A 4 -9.81 -17.38 -0.19
N ALA A 5 -9.57 -17.60 1.11
CA ALA A 5 -10.65 -17.70 2.10
C ALA A 5 -11.47 -16.40 2.16
N GLY A 6 -10.81 -15.23 2.18
CA GLY A 6 -11.48 -13.93 2.17
C GLY A 6 -12.34 -13.74 0.91
N LEU A 7 -11.80 -14.06 -0.28
CA LEU A 7 -12.53 -14.00 -1.54
C LEU A 7 -13.77 -14.93 -1.54
N VAL A 8 -13.60 -16.16 -1.06
CA VAL A 8 -14.68 -17.15 -0.98
C VAL A 8 -15.76 -16.73 0.00
N LEU A 9 -15.38 -16.24 1.19
CA LEU A 9 -16.32 -15.79 2.21
C LEU A 9 -17.14 -14.59 1.76
N GLU A 10 -16.50 -13.61 1.10
CA GLU A 10 -17.19 -12.43 0.56
C GLU A 10 -18.19 -12.81 -0.54
N ASN A 11 -17.83 -13.77 -1.40
CA ASN A 11 -18.68 -14.20 -2.50
C ASN A 11 -19.87 -15.09 -2.06
N ILE A 12 -19.72 -15.87 -0.98
CA ILE A 12 -20.78 -16.80 -0.53
C ILE A 12 -21.67 -16.18 0.56
N TRP A 13 -21.11 -15.44 1.52
CA TRP A 13 -21.86 -14.91 2.67
C TRP A 13 -21.56 -13.44 2.97
N PRO A 14 -21.88 -12.50 2.05
CA PRO A 14 -21.49 -11.09 2.19
C PRO A 14 -21.95 -10.46 3.52
N GLU A 15 -23.17 -10.72 3.96
CA GLU A 15 -23.74 -10.12 5.18
C GLU A 15 -23.04 -10.57 6.47
N ARG A 16 -22.59 -11.84 6.55
CA ARG A 16 -21.86 -12.35 7.72
C ARG A 16 -20.40 -11.95 7.68
N THR A 17 -19.82 -11.87 6.48
CA THR A 17 -18.40 -11.55 6.31
C THR A 17 -18.10 -10.08 6.60
N ARG A 18 -19.09 -9.19 6.46
CA ARG A 18 -18.94 -7.76 6.80
C ARG A 18 -18.44 -7.51 8.24
N ARG A 19 -19.07 -8.14 9.24
CA ARG A 19 -18.64 -8.03 10.65
C ARG A 19 -17.24 -8.59 10.90
N LEU A 20 -16.90 -9.66 10.18
CA LEU A 20 -15.55 -10.24 10.22
C LEU A 20 -14.52 -9.24 9.66
N PHE A 21 -14.81 -8.63 8.51
CA PHE A 21 -13.92 -7.63 7.90
C PHE A 21 -13.76 -6.38 8.76
N GLU A 22 -14.82 -5.87 9.37
CA GLU A 22 -14.75 -4.74 10.32
C GLU A 22 -13.78 -5.05 11.48
N THR A 23 -13.91 -6.24 12.07
CA THR A 23 -12.98 -6.67 13.14
C THR A 23 -11.54 -6.81 12.63
N VAL A 24 -11.35 -7.37 11.43
CA VAL A 24 -10.02 -7.50 10.82
C VAL A 24 -9.42 -6.13 10.51
N GLU A 25 -10.23 -5.17 10.09
CA GLU A 25 -9.81 -3.79 9.80
C GLU A 25 -9.37 -3.07 11.07
N GLU A 26 -10.10 -3.21 12.18
CA GLU A 26 -9.69 -2.68 13.49
C GLU A 26 -8.35 -3.26 13.96
N LEU A 27 -8.14 -4.57 13.75
CA LEU A 27 -6.89 -5.24 14.11
C LEU A 27 -5.74 -4.93 13.12
N SER A 28 -6.05 -4.42 11.93
CA SER A 28 -5.03 -4.20 10.89
C SER A 28 -4.02 -3.14 11.30
N LEU A 29 -4.47 -2.04 11.93
CA LEU A 29 -3.60 -0.93 12.33
C LEU A 29 -2.48 -1.37 13.30
N PRO A 30 -2.77 -2.00 14.45
CA PRO A 30 -1.70 -2.48 15.34
C PRO A 30 -0.83 -3.56 14.69
N VAL A 31 -1.42 -4.45 13.87
CA VAL A 31 -0.66 -5.47 13.13
C VAL A 31 0.32 -4.83 12.14
N PHE A 32 -0.10 -3.80 11.39
CA PHE A 32 0.76 -3.07 10.49
C PHE A 32 1.87 -2.33 11.23
N CYS A 33 1.57 -1.69 12.37
CA CYS A 33 2.59 -1.04 13.20
C CYS A 33 3.68 -2.04 13.65
N VAL A 34 3.30 -3.20 14.18
CA VAL A 34 4.25 -4.23 14.62
C VAL A 34 5.00 -4.81 13.41
N PHE A 35 4.31 -5.09 12.31
CA PHE A 35 4.92 -5.60 11.09
C PHE A 35 5.97 -4.64 10.53
N PHE A 36 5.65 -3.35 10.37
CA PHE A 36 6.60 -2.36 9.85
C PHE A 36 7.76 -2.10 10.82
N ALA A 37 7.51 -2.12 12.13
CA ALA A 37 8.59 -2.02 13.13
C ALA A 37 9.56 -3.21 13.02
N LEU A 38 9.05 -4.43 12.93
CA LEU A 38 9.86 -5.64 12.77
C LEU A 38 10.55 -5.70 11.40
N ALA A 39 9.87 -5.27 10.33
CA ALA A 39 10.45 -5.20 9.00
C ALA A 39 11.63 -4.21 8.99
N GLY A 40 11.46 -3.02 9.58
CA GLY A 40 12.53 -2.04 9.75
C GLY A 40 13.69 -2.56 10.60
N ALA A 41 13.40 -3.25 11.70
CA ALA A 41 14.43 -3.83 12.58
C ALA A 41 15.25 -4.95 11.90
N LYS A 42 14.70 -5.59 10.87
CA LYS A 42 15.40 -6.61 10.06
C LYS A 42 16.27 -6.03 8.95
N ILE A 43 16.21 -4.72 8.70
CA ILE A 43 17.05 -4.10 7.68
C ILE A 43 18.50 -4.07 8.18
N ASP A 44 19.33 -4.92 7.57
CA ASP A 44 20.77 -4.89 7.78
C ASP A 44 21.39 -3.78 6.91
N LEU A 45 21.68 -2.64 7.55
CA LEU A 45 22.32 -1.50 6.89
C LEU A 45 23.74 -1.80 6.40
N GLY A 46 24.42 -2.78 6.99
CA GLY A 46 25.73 -3.24 6.53
C GLY A 46 25.64 -3.92 5.17
N ILE A 47 24.69 -4.84 5.00
CA ILE A 47 24.40 -5.48 3.71
C ILE A 47 23.97 -4.44 2.67
N LEU A 48 23.13 -3.48 3.06
CA LEU A 48 22.72 -2.42 2.16
C LEU A 48 23.91 -1.57 1.71
N SER A 49 24.80 -1.17 2.63
CA SER A 49 25.98 -0.34 2.31
C SER A 49 27.01 -1.03 1.40
N THR A 50 27.06 -2.36 1.40
CA THR A 50 27.97 -3.13 0.55
C THR A 50 27.40 -3.40 -0.84
N MET A 51 26.08 -3.55 -0.95
CA MET A 51 25.40 -3.98 -2.18
C MET A 51 24.51 -2.89 -2.83
N TRP A 52 24.50 -1.66 -2.31
CA TRP A 52 23.55 -0.62 -2.72
C TRP A 52 23.60 -0.32 -4.23
N VAL A 53 24.76 -0.34 -4.87
CA VAL A 53 24.89 -0.05 -6.31
C VAL A 53 24.17 -1.13 -7.14
N GLY A 54 24.43 -2.41 -6.83
CA GLY A 54 23.79 -3.54 -7.49
C GLY A 54 22.28 -3.56 -7.22
N ALA A 55 21.89 -3.34 -5.97
CA ALA A 55 20.49 -3.29 -5.57
C ALA A 55 19.75 -2.15 -6.28
N LEU A 56 20.31 -0.93 -6.29
CA LEU A 56 19.71 0.23 -6.95
C LEU A 56 19.58 0.03 -8.46
N SER A 57 20.58 -0.59 -9.10
CA SER A 57 20.53 -0.94 -10.52
C SER A 57 19.37 -1.90 -10.82
N LEU A 58 19.24 -2.97 -10.03
CA LEU A 58 18.14 -3.94 -10.18
C LEU A 58 16.77 -3.33 -9.88
N VAL A 59 16.65 -2.52 -8.83
CA VAL A 59 15.43 -1.78 -8.49
C VAL A 59 15.01 -0.87 -9.65
N SER A 60 15.96 -0.13 -10.23
CA SER A 60 15.70 0.79 -11.33
C SER A 60 15.18 0.05 -12.56
N VAL A 61 15.85 -1.02 -12.96
CA VAL A 61 15.40 -1.88 -14.07
C VAL A 61 14.01 -2.44 -13.79
N ARG A 62 13.77 -2.97 -12.59
CA ARG A 62 12.46 -3.50 -12.21
C ARG A 62 11.36 -2.44 -12.31
N ILE A 63 11.59 -1.24 -11.77
CA ILE A 63 10.62 -0.14 -11.82
C ILE A 63 10.31 0.25 -13.27
N LEU A 64 11.34 0.37 -14.12
CA LEU A 64 11.15 0.67 -15.54
C LEU A 64 10.34 -0.39 -16.26
N VAL A 65 10.63 -1.67 -16.01
CA VAL A 65 9.90 -2.80 -16.58
C VAL A 65 8.45 -2.79 -16.13
N ILE A 66 8.17 -2.59 -14.83
CA ILE A 66 6.81 -2.49 -14.29
C ILE A 66 6.06 -1.32 -14.93
N TRP A 67 6.69 -0.15 -15.01
CA TRP A 67 6.10 1.04 -15.62
C TRP A 67 5.75 0.81 -17.10
N ALA A 68 6.70 0.32 -17.89
CA ALA A 68 6.52 0.09 -19.32
C ALA A 68 5.48 -1.00 -19.58
N SER A 69 5.60 -2.15 -18.92
CA SER A 69 4.68 -3.29 -19.10
C SER A 69 3.25 -2.94 -18.67
N THR A 70 3.07 -2.26 -17.55
CA THR A 70 1.74 -1.85 -17.08
C THR A 70 1.09 -0.90 -18.08
N ARG A 71 1.82 0.10 -18.58
CA ARG A 71 1.26 1.04 -19.56
C ARG A 71 0.96 0.40 -20.91
N ALA A 72 1.79 -0.54 -21.35
CA ALA A 72 1.56 -1.31 -22.56
C ALA A 72 0.31 -2.19 -22.42
N ALA A 73 0.23 -2.99 -21.35
CA ALA A 73 -0.89 -3.89 -21.08
C ALA A 73 -2.22 -3.14 -20.97
N LEU A 74 -2.25 -2.03 -20.22
CA LEU A 74 -3.44 -1.19 -20.08
C LEU A 74 -3.81 -0.46 -21.38
N GLY A 75 -2.82 -0.13 -22.22
CA GLY A 75 -3.06 0.41 -23.55
C GLY A 75 -3.74 -0.59 -24.47
N VAL A 76 -3.30 -1.86 -24.46
CA VAL A 76 -3.94 -2.96 -25.20
C VAL A 76 -5.34 -3.25 -24.67
N ALA A 77 -5.55 -3.16 -23.35
CA ALA A 77 -6.84 -3.36 -22.72
C ALA A 77 -7.81 -2.16 -22.86
N GLY A 78 -7.41 -1.06 -23.53
CA GLY A 78 -8.25 0.12 -23.73
C GLY A 78 -8.54 0.94 -22.46
N VAL A 79 -7.73 0.78 -21.40
CA VAL A 79 -7.92 1.48 -20.12
C VAL A 79 -7.38 2.91 -20.22
N GLY A 80 -8.22 3.90 -19.88
CA GLY A 80 -7.86 5.32 -19.89
C GLY A 80 -7.13 5.83 -18.63
N PRO A 81 -6.69 7.10 -18.63
CA PRO A 81 -6.27 7.79 -17.40
C PRO A 81 -7.44 7.94 -16.40
N PRO A 82 -7.17 8.07 -15.08
CA PRO A 82 -5.85 8.12 -14.46
C PRO A 82 -5.20 6.74 -14.22
N VAL A 83 -5.99 5.66 -14.29
CA VAL A 83 -5.53 4.28 -14.00
C VAL A 83 -4.34 3.89 -14.88
N ARG A 84 -4.39 4.14 -16.20
CA ARG A 84 -3.27 3.88 -17.11
C ARG A 84 -1.97 4.62 -16.73
N THR A 85 -2.09 5.75 -16.06
CA THR A 85 -0.93 6.59 -15.71
C THR A 85 -0.27 6.15 -14.41
N TRP A 86 -1.07 5.74 -13.43
CA TRP A 86 -0.64 5.58 -12.03
C TRP A 86 -0.69 4.15 -11.49
N LEU A 87 -1.38 3.19 -12.12
CA LEU A 87 -1.50 1.82 -11.59
C LEU A 87 -0.15 1.17 -11.27
N TRP A 88 0.87 1.43 -12.09
CA TRP A 88 2.21 0.86 -11.93
C TRP A 88 2.84 1.15 -10.56
N THR A 89 2.48 2.28 -9.91
CA THR A 89 3.04 2.64 -8.60
C THR A 89 2.60 1.70 -7.50
N GLY A 90 1.42 1.07 -7.62
CA GLY A 90 0.92 0.06 -6.69
C GLY A 90 1.55 -1.32 -6.87
N LEU A 91 2.29 -1.54 -7.96
CA LEU A 91 2.99 -2.80 -8.23
C LEU A 91 4.47 -2.77 -7.77
N VAL A 92 4.96 -1.61 -7.37
CA VAL A 92 6.33 -1.43 -6.88
C VAL A 92 6.52 -2.01 -5.47
N PRO A 93 5.66 -1.74 -4.47
CA PRO A 93 5.83 -2.25 -3.11
C PRO A 93 5.99 -3.78 -3.08
N GLN A 94 6.94 -4.26 -2.28
CA GLN A 94 7.25 -5.68 -2.18
C GLN A 94 7.72 -6.01 -0.76
N ALA A 95 7.00 -6.91 -0.10
CA ALA A 95 7.23 -7.23 1.31
C ALA A 95 7.44 -8.74 1.56
N GLY A 96 6.50 -9.36 2.27
CA GLY A 96 6.70 -10.66 2.95
C GLY A 96 6.99 -11.85 2.03
N ILE A 97 6.33 -11.98 0.88
CA ILE A 97 6.55 -13.12 -0.01
C ILE A 97 7.98 -13.11 -0.55
N SER A 98 8.49 -11.95 -0.95
CA SER A 98 9.83 -11.85 -1.50
C SER A 98 10.92 -12.04 -0.45
N LEU A 99 10.69 -11.62 0.80
CA LEU A 99 11.59 -11.95 1.90
C LEU A 99 11.61 -13.46 2.18
N ALA A 100 10.46 -14.13 2.13
CA ALA A 100 10.38 -15.58 2.27
C ALA A 100 11.13 -16.29 1.13
N LEU A 101 10.92 -15.87 -0.12
CA LEU A 101 11.64 -16.42 -1.28
C LEU A 101 13.15 -16.15 -1.22
N ALA A 102 13.56 -14.96 -0.81
CA ALA A 102 14.98 -14.64 -0.60
C ALA A 102 15.58 -15.59 0.45
N THR A 103 14.89 -15.80 1.56
CA THR A 103 15.33 -16.75 2.60
C THR A 103 15.48 -18.16 2.04
N ILE A 104 14.53 -18.63 1.22
CA ILE A 104 14.62 -19.93 0.56
C ILE A 104 15.82 -19.99 -0.38
N VAL A 105 16.10 -18.93 -1.14
CA VAL A 105 17.29 -18.86 -2.01
C VAL A 105 18.57 -18.94 -1.19
N GLY A 106 18.64 -18.19 -0.07
CA GLY A 106 19.79 -18.17 0.82
C GLY A 106 20.08 -19.52 1.45
N THR A 107 19.05 -20.30 1.80
CA THR A 107 19.21 -21.64 2.38
C THR A 107 19.43 -22.72 1.33
N THR A 108 18.70 -22.68 0.20
CA THR A 108 18.76 -23.69 -0.86
C THR A 108 20.07 -23.66 -1.62
N PHE A 109 20.66 -22.48 -1.80
CA PHE A 109 21.91 -22.29 -2.54
C PHE A 109 23.08 -21.91 -1.64
N ALA A 110 23.01 -22.19 -0.33
CA ALA A 110 24.06 -21.82 0.63
C ALA A 110 25.45 -22.36 0.24
N ASP A 111 25.51 -23.58 -0.29
CA ASP A 111 26.76 -24.23 -0.72
C ASP A 111 27.30 -23.70 -2.06
N ARG A 112 26.53 -22.86 -2.76
CA ARG A 112 26.95 -22.23 -4.01
C ARG A 112 27.51 -20.85 -3.72
N SER A 113 28.65 -20.53 -4.34
CA SER A 113 29.33 -19.24 -4.17
C SER A 113 28.44 -18.02 -4.47
N PHE A 114 27.44 -18.16 -5.36
CA PHE A 114 26.50 -17.09 -5.69
C PHE A 114 25.33 -16.96 -4.71
N GLY A 115 25.00 -17.99 -3.91
CA GLY A 115 23.81 -18.03 -3.07
C GLY A 115 23.77 -16.92 -2.02
N PRO A 116 24.82 -16.77 -1.17
CA PRO A 116 24.90 -15.68 -0.20
C PRO A 116 24.89 -14.28 -0.84
N VAL A 117 25.56 -14.12 -1.98
CA VAL A 117 25.60 -12.84 -2.72
C VAL A 117 24.20 -12.48 -3.24
N LEU A 118 23.50 -13.44 -3.84
CA LEU A 118 22.15 -13.24 -4.34
C LEU A 118 21.16 -12.97 -3.20
N PHE A 119 21.25 -13.69 -2.09
CA PHE A 119 20.43 -13.44 -0.91
C PHE A 119 20.60 -12.01 -0.38
N ASN A 120 21.84 -11.57 -0.19
CA ASN A 120 22.15 -10.23 0.27
C ASN A 120 21.67 -9.15 -0.70
N LEU A 121 21.81 -9.38 -2.00
CA LEU A 121 21.33 -8.49 -3.04
C LEU A 121 19.79 -8.38 -3.04
N LEU A 122 19.08 -9.49 -2.86
CA LEU A 122 17.62 -9.52 -2.73
C LEU A 122 17.16 -8.79 -1.47
N LEU A 123 17.83 -8.99 -0.34
CA LEU A 123 17.54 -8.25 0.89
C LEU A 123 17.74 -6.74 0.72
N ALA A 124 18.84 -6.32 0.10
CA ALA A 124 19.09 -4.91 -0.19
C ALA A 124 18.00 -4.32 -1.12
N MET A 125 17.58 -5.06 -2.14
CA MET A 125 16.46 -4.67 -3.01
C MET A 125 15.14 -4.55 -2.23
N ILE A 126 14.82 -5.51 -1.36
CA ILE A 126 13.60 -5.50 -0.53
C ILE A 126 13.61 -4.27 0.38
N ALA A 127 14.72 -3.97 1.04
CA ALA A 127 14.85 -2.80 1.90
C ALA A 127 14.54 -1.48 1.15
N ILE A 128 15.04 -1.34 -0.08
CA ILE A 128 14.74 -0.16 -0.92
C ILE A 128 13.25 -0.08 -1.26
N HIS A 129 12.61 -1.21 -1.59
CA HIS A 129 11.16 -1.24 -1.90
C HIS A 129 10.28 -0.99 -0.67
N GLU A 130 10.67 -1.43 0.52
CA GLU A 130 9.95 -1.14 1.76
C GLU A 130 9.98 0.37 2.08
N LEU A 131 11.08 1.07 1.75
CA LEU A 131 11.20 2.52 1.96
C LEU A 131 10.45 3.35 0.91
N ILE A 132 10.62 3.02 -0.37
CA ILE A 132 10.08 3.82 -1.48
C ILE A 132 8.63 3.41 -1.82
N GLY A 133 8.30 2.13 -1.64
CA GLY A 133 7.03 1.54 -2.04
C GLY A 133 5.81 2.24 -1.46
N PRO A 134 5.68 2.39 -0.13
CA PRO A 134 4.51 3.04 0.49
C PRO A 134 4.34 4.49 0.01
N ALA A 135 5.43 5.25 -0.11
CA ALA A 135 5.39 6.63 -0.58
C ALA A 135 4.93 6.72 -2.05
N LEU A 136 5.46 5.84 -2.91
CA LEU A 136 5.13 5.78 -4.32
C LEU A 136 3.69 5.30 -4.55
N PHE A 137 3.23 4.31 -3.76
CA PHE A 137 1.85 3.83 -3.79
C PHE A 137 0.88 4.93 -3.40
N LYS A 138 1.14 5.62 -2.28
CA LYS A 138 0.34 6.77 -1.83
C LYS A 138 0.31 7.87 -2.89
N LEU A 139 1.44 8.18 -3.52
CA LEU A 139 1.50 9.16 -4.60
C LEU A 139 0.58 8.75 -5.76
N GLY A 140 0.59 7.48 -6.17
CA GLY A 140 -0.30 6.97 -7.22
C GLY A 140 -1.77 7.16 -6.88
N LEU A 141 -2.17 6.78 -5.66
CA LEU A 141 -3.55 6.93 -5.17
C LEU A 141 -4.02 8.39 -5.15
N VAL A 142 -3.17 9.30 -4.67
CA VAL A 142 -3.48 10.74 -4.64
C VAL A 142 -3.58 11.29 -6.06
N ARG A 143 -2.66 10.91 -6.95
CA ARG A 143 -2.64 11.40 -8.33
C ARG A 143 -3.69 10.76 -9.22
N SER A 144 -4.25 9.61 -8.83
CA SER A 144 -5.40 9.01 -9.50
C SER A 144 -6.73 9.54 -8.98
N GLY A 145 -6.74 10.34 -7.91
CA GLY A 145 -7.96 10.84 -7.29
C GLY A 145 -8.71 9.78 -6.46
N GLU A 146 -8.08 8.63 -6.18
CA GLU A 146 -8.65 7.55 -5.36
C GLU A 146 -8.63 7.89 -3.86
N VAL A 147 -7.82 8.89 -3.48
CA VAL A 147 -7.79 9.44 -2.13
C VAL A 147 -8.22 10.90 -2.19
N SER A 148 -9.42 11.18 -1.69
CA SER A 148 -9.85 12.54 -1.39
C SER A 148 -8.99 13.07 -0.23
N GLY A 149 -8.46 14.29 -0.34
CA GLY A 149 -7.36 14.81 0.49
C GLY A 149 -7.50 14.58 2.00
N GLY A 150 -6.95 13.47 2.49
CA GLY A 150 -6.74 13.17 3.90
C GLY A 150 -5.49 13.86 4.44
N GLY A 151 -5.43 15.19 4.31
CA GLY A 151 -4.67 16.03 5.23
C GLY A 151 -5.63 16.38 6.36
N GLY A 152 -5.30 16.05 7.60
CA GLY A 152 -6.19 16.22 8.75
C GLY A 152 -6.83 17.60 8.81
N SER A 153 -8.08 17.70 8.35
CA SER A 153 -8.96 18.80 8.69
C SER A 153 -9.80 18.33 9.86
N VAL A 154 -9.30 18.57 11.08
CA VAL A 154 -10.17 18.74 12.23
C VAL A 154 -11.14 19.84 11.83
N ALA A 155 -12.34 19.43 11.41
CA ALA A 155 -13.42 20.34 11.12
C ALA A 155 -13.60 21.19 12.37
N LYS A 156 -13.24 22.48 12.29
CA LYS A 156 -13.71 23.48 13.24
C LYS A 156 -15.23 23.47 13.14
N MET A 157 -15.87 22.76 14.06
CA MET A 157 -17.29 22.91 14.35
C MET A 157 -17.47 24.33 14.88
N GLY A 158 -17.80 25.26 13.97
CA GLY A 158 -18.24 26.60 14.36
C GLY A 158 -19.54 26.52 15.14
N PRO A 159 -19.76 27.40 16.13
CA PRO A 159 -20.99 27.37 16.93
C PRO A 159 -22.20 27.56 16.02
N ARG A 160 -23.12 26.59 16.06
CA ARG A 160 -24.42 26.69 15.41
C ARG A 160 -25.24 27.73 16.18
N ASN A 161 -25.37 28.93 15.62
CA ASN A 161 -26.35 29.91 16.08
C ASN A 161 -27.75 29.33 15.85
N GLY A 162 -28.46 29.05 16.94
CA GLY A 162 -29.75 28.36 16.96
C GLY A 162 -30.96 29.29 16.93
N ASP A 163 -30.83 30.54 16.47
CA ASP A 163 -31.84 31.57 16.74
C ASP A 163 -32.58 32.11 15.50
N GLU A 164 -32.44 31.47 14.33
CA GLU A 164 -33.15 31.92 13.11
C GLU A 164 -34.51 31.24 12.89
N GLY A 165 -34.90 30.30 13.76
CA GLY A 165 -36.15 29.55 13.63
C GLY A 165 -37.35 30.09 14.41
N LEU A 166 -37.16 31.10 15.28
CA LEU A 166 -38.19 31.54 16.25
C LEU A 166 -38.74 32.96 15.99
N GLN A 167 -38.50 33.55 14.82
CA GLN A 167 -39.14 34.82 14.43
C GLN A 167 -40.21 34.64 13.36
N THR A 168 -40.16 33.58 12.56
CA THR A 168 -41.16 33.34 11.51
C THR A 168 -42.51 32.81 12.05
N ALA A 169 -42.54 32.26 13.27
CA ALA A 169 -43.78 31.71 13.84
C ALA A 169 -44.63 32.73 14.65
N ALA A 170 -44.10 33.92 14.96
CA ALA A 170 -44.81 34.92 15.75
C ALA A 170 -45.59 35.96 14.90
N GLY A 171 -45.36 36.02 13.58
CA GLY A 171 -45.97 37.02 12.69
C GLY A 171 -47.25 36.58 11.97
N SER A 172 -47.81 35.40 12.28
CA SER A 172 -49.01 34.86 11.60
C SER A 172 -50.25 34.77 12.50
N ALA A 173 -50.26 35.45 13.65
CA ALA A 173 -51.40 35.50 14.57
C ALA A 173 -52.08 36.88 14.64
N GLU A 174 -51.66 37.84 13.80
CA GLU A 174 -52.28 39.15 13.69
C GLU A 174 -52.61 39.44 12.23
N ASP A 175 -53.62 38.75 11.70
CA ASP A 175 -54.53 39.20 10.63
C ASP A 175 -55.79 38.31 10.60
#